data_AF-A0A1V4XSF2-F1
#
_entry.id   AF-A0A1V4XSF2-F1
#
_cell.length_a   1.000
_cell.length_b   1.000
_cell.length_c   1.000
_cell.angle_alpha   90.00
_cell.angle_beta   90.00
_cell.angle_gamma   90.00
#
_symmetry.space_group_name_H-M   'P 1'
#
loop_
_entity.id
_entity.type
_entity.pdbx_description
1 polymer ?
#
loop_
_entity_poly.entity_id
_entity_poly.type
_entity_poly.pdbx_seq_one_letter_code
_entity_poly.pdbx_strand_id
1 'polypeptide(L)' 'MIGAVSYFATMTEAPFVDTLMKLGMGKGPALTLLLTGPGLSLPNWIAISRVFGFKKAVVYVITIIILGTLVGWFFGNFIL' A
#
# COMPACT_ATOMS: atom_id res chain seq x y z
N MET A 1 0.53 -12.59 -11.67
CA MET A 1 1.50 -12.52 -10.57
C MET A 1 0.77 -12.02 -9.33
N ILE A 2 0.85 -12.71 -8.19
CA ILE A 2 0.13 -12.36 -6.95
C ILE A 2 1.10 -11.58 -6.04
N GLY A 3 1.21 -10.26 -6.25
CA GLY A 3 1.94 -9.33 -5.37
C GLY A 3 3.47 -9.53 -5.22
N ALA A 4 4.12 -8.54 -4.61
CA ALA A 4 5.52 -8.61 -4.17
C ALA A 4 5.68 -7.78 -2.89
N VAL A 5 6.53 -8.25 -1.97
CA VAL A 5 6.90 -7.46 -0.77
C VAL A 5 7.96 -6.46 -1.20
N SER A 6 7.65 -5.18 -1.06
CA SER A 6 8.53 -4.07 -1.43
C SER A 6 8.59 -3.03 -0.32
N TYR A 7 9.74 -2.39 -0.16
CA TYR A 7 9.93 -1.26 0.75
C TYR A 7 10.36 -0.04 -0.05
N PHE A 8 9.64 1.07 0.15
CA PHE A 8 9.95 2.37 -0.42
C PHE A 8 10.11 3.37 0.71
N ALA A 9 11.14 4.21 0.62
CA ALA A 9 11.20 5.39 1.47
C ALA A 9 10.10 6.34 1.01
N THR A 10 9.45 7.05 1.93
CA THR A 10 8.34 7.97 1.62
C THR A 10 8.72 9.00 0.54
N MET A 11 9.98 9.45 0.49
CA MET A 11 10.47 10.38 -0.54
C MET A 11 10.58 9.75 -1.95
N THR A 12 10.54 8.42 -2.04
CA THR A 12 10.67 7.66 -3.29
C THR A 12 9.33 7.06 -3.77
N GLU A 13 8.28 7.10 -2.97
CA GLU A 13 6.97 6.53 -3.32
C GLU A 13 6.30 7.28 -4.47
N ALA A 14 6.28 8.61 -4.45
CA ALA A 14 5.67 9.40 -5.52
C ALA A 14 6.39 9.24 -6.87
N PRO A 15 7.73 9.33 -6.97
CA PRO A 15 8.45 9.03 -8.21
C PRO A 15 8.27 7.58 -8.69
N PHE A 16 8.18 6.63 -7.76
CA PHE A 16 7.96 5.22 -8.09
C PHE A 16 6.58 4.99 -8.69
N VAL A 17 5.53 5.54 -8.07
CA VAL A 17 4.16 5.48 -8.58
C VAL A 17 4.04 6.19 -9.93
N ASP A 18 4.66 7.35 -10.10
CA ASP A 18 4.71 8.06 -11.39
C ASP A 18 5.36 7.21 -12.49
N THR A 19 6.48 6.56 -12.16
CA THR A 19 7.17 5.66 -13.10
C THR A 19 6.30 4.47 -13.47
N LEU A 20 5.62 3.83 -12.51
CA LEU A 20 4.69 2.74 -12.77
C LEU A 20 3.48 3.16 -13.60
N MET A 21 2.94 4.36 -13.37
CA MET A 21 1.85 4.91 -14.20
C MET A 21 2.32 5.11 -15.65
N LYS A 22 3.54 5.59 -15.87
CA LYS A 22 4.16 5.69 -17.21
C LYS A 22 4.34 4.32 -17.88
N LEU A 23 4.50 3.26 -17.09
CA LEU A 23 4.59 1.87 -17.56
C LEU A 23 3.21 1.19 -17.73
N GLY A 24 2.10 1.91 -17.54
CA GLY A 24 0.74 1.41 -17.77
C GLY A 24 -0.06 1.05 -16.52
N MET A 25 0.40 1.43 -15.32
CA MET A 25 -0.39 1.23 -14.09
C MET A 25 -1.64 2.12 -14.07
N GLY A 26 -2.80 1.52 -13.75
CA GLY A 26 -4.05 2.26 -13.59
C GLY A 26 -4.05 3.20 -12.39
N LYS A 27 -4.88 4.25 -12.45
CA LYS A 27 -4.96 5.30 -11.41
C LYS A 27 -5.51 4.80 -10.06
N GLY A 28 -6.42 3.82 -10.06
CA GLY A 28 -6.90 3.16 -8.84
C GLY A 28 -5.79 2.43 -8.07
N PRO A 29 -5.03 1.53 -8.72
CA PRO A 29 -3.82 0.93 -8.16
C PRO A 29 -2.75 1.96 -7.73
N ALA A 30 -2.59 3.06 -8.49
CA ALA A 30 -1.69 4.15 -8.14
C ALA A 30 -2.05 4.78 -6.79
N LEU A 31 -3.33 5.15 -6.62
CA LEU A 31 -3.84 5.69 -5.36
C LEU A 31 -3.69 4.67 -4.22
N THR A 32 -3.97 3.39 -4.49
CA THR A 32 -3.82 2.32 -3.50
C THR A 32 -2.38 2.25 -2.99
N LEU A 33 -1.39 2.28 -3.89
CA LEU A 33 0.02 2.27 -3.53
C LEU A 33 0.42 3.49 -2.72
N LEU A 34 -0.04 4.69 -3.09
CA LEU A 34 0.24 5.92 -2.33
C LEU A 34 -0.36 5.90 -0.92
N LEU A 35 -1.56 5.32 -0.75
CA LEU A 35 -2.23 5.23 0.55
C LEU A 35 -1.64 4.14 1.45
N THR A 36 -1.19 3.04 0.87
CA THR A 36 -0.80 1.83 1.63
C THR A 36 0.70 1.60 1.72
N GLY A 37 1.51 2.24 0.87
CA GLY A 37 2.97 2.10 0.79
C GLY A 37 3.69 2.17 2.15
N PRO A 38 3.54 3.26 2.93
CA PRO A 38 4.26 3.40 4.18
C PRO A 38 3.75 2.40 5.23
N GLY A 39 2.43 2.19 5.29
CA GLY A 39 1.78 1.31 6.25
C GLY A 39 2.04 -0.18 6.03
N LEU A 40 2.17 -0.64 4.78
CA LEU A 40 2.40 -2.06 4.47
C LEU A 40 3.88 -2.45 4.34
N SER A 41 4.79 -1.53 4.62
CA SER A 41 6.23 -1.80 4.55
C SER A 41 6.69 -2.86 5.57
N LEU A 42 7.65 -3.70 5.17
CA LEU A 42 8.22 -4.73 6.04
C LEU A 42 8.81 -4.16 7.35
N PRO A 43 9.54 -3.02 7.35
CA PRO A 43 9.99 -2.39 8.59
C PRO A 43 8.84 -1.97 9.50
N ASN A 44 7.72 -1.49 8.96
CA ASN A 44 6.55 -1.10 9.75
C ASN A 44 5.87 -2.31 10.40
N TRP A 45 5.79 -3.45 9.70
CA TRP A 45 5.26 -4.69 10.28
C TRP A 45 6.09 -5.14 11.48
N ILE A 46 7.42 -5.10 11.33
CA ILE A 46 8.35 -5.45 12.41
C ILE A 46 8.20 -4.47 13.58
N ALA A 47 8.16 -3.16 13.30
CA ALA A 47 8.00 -2.13 14.33
C ALA A 47 6.69 -2.31 15.12
N ILE A 48 5.55 -2.49 14.44
CA ILE A 48 4.26 -2.69 15.09
C ILE A 48 4.25 -4.00 15.87
N SER A 49 4.80 -5.09 15.32
CA SER A 49 4.85 -6.38 16.02
C SER A 49 5.69 -6.32 17.29
N ARG A 50 6.77 -5.52 17.32
CA ARG A 50 7.62 -5.33 18.50
C ARG A 50 6.98 -4.43 19.56
N VAL A 51 6.27 -3.37 19.15
CA VAL A 51 5.68 -2.41 20.10
C VAL A 51 4.32 -2.86 20.62
N PHE A 52 3.48 -3.43 19.74
CA PHE A 52 2.08 -3.73 20.03
C PHE A 52 1.76 -5.23 20.09
N GLY A 53 2.71 -6.08 19.67
CA GLY A 53 2.56 -7.54 19.61
C GLY A 53 2.08 -8.05 18.26
N PHE A 54 2.40 -9.31 17.97
CA PHE A 54 2.15 -9.94 16.67
C PHE A 54 0.67 -9.93 16.24
N LYS A 55 -0.25 -10.22 17.16
CA LYS A 55 -1.70 -10.24 16.85
C LYS A 55 -2.20 -8.90 16.30
N LYS A 56 -1.75 -7.78 16.88
CA LYS A 56 -2.16 -6.43 16.46
C LYS A 56 -1.53 -6.05 15.11
N ALA A 57 -0.29 -6.47 14.87
CA ALA A 57 0.37 -6.28 13.57
C ALA A 57 -0.41 -6.98 12.44
N VAL A 58 -0.85 -8.22 12.65
CA VAL A 58 -1.64 -8.96 11.64
C VAL A 58 -2.98 -8.27 11.36
N VAL A 59 -3.71 -7.86 12.41
CA VAL A 59 -5.00 -7.14 12.24
C VAL A 59 -4.78 -5.82 11.48
N TYR A 60 -3.73 -5.08 11.80
CA TYR A 60 -3.37 -3.85 11.12
C TYR A 60 -3.11 -4.06 9.62
N VAL A 61 -2.29 -5.06 9.27
CA VAL A 61 -1.98 -5.39 7.87
C VAL A 61 -3.23 -5.75 7.08
N ILE A 62 -4.06 -6.64 7.62
CA ILE A 62 -5.31 -7.05 6.96
C ILE A 62 -6.24 -5.85 6.76
N THR A 63 -6.36 -4.99 7.77
CA THR A 63 -7.21 -3.79 7.70
C THR A 63 -6.74 -2.84 6.60
N ILE A 64 -5.43 -2.59 6.50
CA ILE A 64 -4.90 -1.71 5.44
C ILE A 64 -5.09 -2.32 4.05
N ILE A 65 -4.88 -3.64 3.89
CA ILE A 65 -5.12 -4.30 2.60
C ILE A 65 -6.58 -4.12 2.17
N ILE A 66 -7.54 -4.37 3.07
CA ILE A 66 -8.96 -4.26 2.76
C ILE A 66 -9.34 -2.81 2.43
N LEU A 67 -8.99 -1.86 3.31
CA LEU A 67 -9.36 -0.46 3.11
C LEU A 67 -8.68 0.16 1.89
N GLY A 68 -7.38 -0.10 1.70
CA GLY A 68 -6.65 0.38 0.54
C GLY A 68 -7.22 -0.14 -0.78
N THR A 69 -7.54 -1.44 -0.82
CA THR A 69 -8.16 -2.06 -2.00
C THR A 69 -9.53 -1.46 -2.27
N LEU A 70 -10.37 -1.29 -1.25
CA LEU A 70 -11.71 -0.71 -1.41
C LEU A 70 -11.64 0.73 -1.91
N VAL A 71 -10.79 1.56 -1.32
CA VAL A 71 -10.64 2.97 -1.71
C VAL A 71 -10.10 3.09 -3.13
N GLY A 72 -9.06 2.34 -3.48
CA GLY A 72 -8.48 2.38 -4.82
C GLY A 72 -9.39 1.81 -5.90
N TRP A 73 -10.11 0.73 -5.59
CA TRP A 73 -11.13 0.17 -6.49
C TRP A 73 -12.28 1.14 -6.70
N PHE A 74 -12.80 1.72 -5.61
CA PHE A 74 -13.88 2.69 -5.69
C PHE A 74 -13.46 3.93 -6.49
N PHE A 75 -12.32 4.53 -6.16
CA PHE A 75 -11.78 5.67 -6.88
C PHE A 75 -11.56 5.37 -8.37
N GLY A 76 -10.98 4.21 -8.69
CA GLY A 76 -10.69 3.83 -10.07
C GLY A 76 -11.90 3.48 -10.93
N ASN A 77 -13.07 3.19 -10.34
CA ASN A 77 -14.28 2.80 -11.09
C ASN A 77 -15.40 3.85 -11.06
N PHE A 78 -15.48 4.68 -10.02
CA PHE A 78 -16.61 5.59 -9.81
C PHE A 78 -16.26 7.08 -9.90
N ILE A 79 -15.00 7.47 -9.67
CA ILE A 79 -14.58 8.87 -9.68
C ILE A 79 -13.85 9.23 -10.98
N LEU A 80 -13.14 8.26 -11.55
CA LEU A 80 -12.29 8.39 -12.72
C LEU A 80 -12.87 7.65 -13.92
#